data_AF-A0A183L1I6-F1
#
_entry.id   AF-A0A183L1I6-F1
#
_cell.length_a   1.000
_cell.length_b   1.000
_cell.length_c   1.000
_cell.angle_alpha   90.00
_cell.angle_beta   90.00
_cell.angle_gamma   90.00
#
_symmetry.space_group_name_H-M   'P 1'
#
loop_
_entity.id
_entity.type
_entity.pdbx_description
1 polymer ?
#
loop_
_entity_poly.entity_id
_entity_poly.type
_entity_poly.pdbx_seq_one_letter_code
_entity_poly.pdbx_strand_id
1 'polypeptide(L)'
;LPYGAETWRTTTNITKRLQVFINSCLRKILNIHRPDTISNSLLWERTNQLPVEEEIGKRRWKWIGHTLRKSSNCITSQVLT
;
A
#
# COMPACT_ATOMS: atom_id res chain seq x y z
N LEU A 1 -2.14 -15.89 -12.69
CA LEU A 1 -1.49 -14.58 -12.97
C LEU A 1 -1.56 -13.55 -11.81
N PRO A 2 -2.49 -13.57 -10.82
CA PRO A 2 -2.49 -12.57 -9.74
C PRO A 2 -1.52 -12.83 -8.56
N TYR A 3 -1.00 -14.04 -8.39
CA TYR A 3 -0.21 -14.41 -7.19
C TYR A 3 1.20 -13.79 -7.13
N GLY A 4 1.82 -13.52 -8.29
CA GLY A 4 3.20 -13.00 -8.34
C GLY A 4 3.33 -11.55 -7.87
N ALA A 5 2.25 -10.77 -7.92
CA ALA A 5 2.22 -9.40 -7.42
C ALA A 5 2.10 -9.32 -5.90
N GLU A 6 1.82 -10.45 -5.22
CA GLU A 6 1.62 -10.50 -3.76
C GLU A 6 2.91 -10.89 -3.02
N THR A 7 3.84 -11.58 -3.71
CA THR A 7 5.15 -12.02 -3.18
C THR A 7 6.31 -11.07 -3.49
N TRP A 8 6.07 -9.95 -4.17
CA TRP A 8 7.14 -9.00 -4.49
C TRP A 8 7.81 -8.42 -3.24
N ARG A 9 9.14 -8.36 -3.29
CA ARG A 9 9.95 -7.69 -2.28
C ARG A 9 9.75 -6.18 -2.42
N THR A 10 8.89 -5.62 -1.58
CA THR A 10 8.73 -4.16 -1.44
C THR A 10 9.99 -3.59 -0.81
N THR A 11 10.89 -3.04 -1.63
CA THR A 11 12.02 -2.29 -1.12
C THR A 11 11.53 -0.92 -0.63
N THR A 12 12.07 -0.45 0.50
CA THR A 12 11.74 0.87 1.09
C THR A 12 11.87 2.02 0.08
N ASN A 13 12.77 1.91 -0.90
CA ASN A 13 12.91 2.86 -1.99
C ASN A 13 11.65 2.93 -2.89
N ILE A 14 11.07 1.78 -3.26
CA ILE A 14 9.89 1.72 -4.12
C ILE A 14 8.69 2.30 -3.36
N THR A 15 8.52 1.93 -2.09
CA THR A 15 7.45 2.48 -1.24
C THR A 15 7.55 4.00 -1.12
N LYS A 16 8.76 4.54 -0.89
CA LYS A 16 9.00 5.99 -0.84
C LYS A 16 8.63 6.69 -2.15
N ARG A 17 9.03 6.13 -3.30
CA ARG A 17 8.69 6.70 -4.62
C ARG A 17 7.18 6.69 -4.87
N LEU A 18 6.50 5.60 -4.53
CA LEU A 18 5.04 5.51 -4.62
C LEU A 18 4.34 6.51 -3.71
N GLN A 19 4.83 6.70 -2.48
CA GLN A 19 4.27 7.68 -1.55
C GLN A 19 4.38 9.11 -2.10
N VAL A 20 5.52 9.49 -2.68
CA VAL A 20 5.72 10.81 -3.29
C VAL A 20 4.76 11.00 -4.47
N PHE A 21 4.60 9.98 -5.31
CA PHE A 21 3.66 10.00 -6.43
C PHE A 21 2.22 10.22 -5.95
N ILE A 22 1.76 9.43 -4.98
CA ILE A 22 0.41 9.55 -4.42
C ILE A 22 0.20 10.92 -3.76
N ASN A 23 1.17 11.41 -2.98
CA ASN A 23 1.08 12.75 -2.39
C ASN A 23 1.01 13.85 -3.47
N SER A 24 1.68 13.68 -4.61
CA SER A 24 1.57 14.62 -5.74
C SER A 24 0.17 14.59 -6.35
N CYS A 25 -0.42 13.40 -6.55
CA CYS A 25 -1.79 13.25 -7.03
C CYS A 25 -2.81 13.87 -6.07
N LEU A 26 -2.70 13.60 -4.76
CA LEU A 26 -3.59 14.16 -3.75
C LEU A 26 -3.56 15.70 -3.72
N ARG A 27 -2.36 16.30 -3.83
CA ARG A 27 -2.23 17.76 -3.93
C ARG A 27 -2.91 18.32 -5.19
N LYS A 28 -2.79 17.64 -6.33
CA LYS A 28 -3.48 18.03 -7.57
C LYS A 28 -5.00 17.93 -7.45
N ILE A 29 -5.51 16.87 -6.83
CA ILE A 29 -6.96 16.66 -6.62
C ILE A 29 -7.53 17.76 -5.70
N LEU A 30 -6.80 18.11 -4.64
CA LEU A 30 -7.19 19.18 -3.72
C LEU A 30 -6.86 20.60 -4.24
N ASN A 31 -6.37 20.71 -5.48
CA ASN A 31 -5.97 21.97 -6.13
C ASN A 31 -4.97 22.84 -5.33
N ILE A 32 -4.13 22.20 -4.51
CA ILE A 32 -3.17 22.88 -3.63
C ILE A 32 -1.98 23.33 -4.47
N HIS A 33 -1.77 24.65 -4.55
CA HIS A 33 -0.66 25.22 -5.30
C HIS A 33 0.60 25.32 -4.44
N ARG A 34 1.76 25.44 -5.09
CA ARG A 34 3.07 25.49 -4.44
C ARG A 34 3.24 26.53 -3.29
N PRO A 35 2.53 27.68 -3.23
CA PRO A 35 2.58 28.55 -2.05
C PRO A 35 1.89 27.97 -0.81
N ASP A 36 0.93 27.06 -0.97
CA ASP A 36 0.24 26.39 0.14
C ASP A 36 1.14 25.27 0.68
N THR A 37 1.91 25.62 1.71
CA THR A 37 2.82 24.69 2.40
C THR A 37 2.02 23.78 3.33
N ILE A 38 1.21 22.89 2.76
CA ILE A 38 0.50 21.85 3.52
C ILE A 38 1.48 20.73 3.89
N SER A 39 1.52 20.38 5.17
CA SER A 39 2.27 19.21 5.65
C SER A 39 1.64 17.92 5.10
N ASN A 40 2.46 16.86 4.95
CA ASN A 40 1.95 15.57 4.49
C ASN A 40 0.92 14.96 5.48
N SER A 41 1.08 15.20 6.78
CA SER A 41 0.14 14.71 7.80
C SER A 41 -1.24 15.34 7.65
N LEU A 42 -1.30 16.66 7.45
CA LEU A 42 -2.56 17.39 7.26
C LEU A 42 -3.23 17.01 5.93
N LEU A 43 -2.45 16.71 4.89
CA LEU A 43 -2.96 16.19 3.62
C LEU A 43 -3.67 14.83 3.80
N TRP A 44 -3.08 13.93 4.59
CA TRP A 44 -3.65 12.61 4.88
C TRP A 44 -4.89 12.69 5.76
N GLU A 45 -4.89 13.57 6.77
CA GLU A 45 -6.06 13.84 7.62
C GLU A 45 -7.24 14.36 6.79
N ARG A 46 -7.00 15.33 5.90
CA ARG A 46 -8.03 15.89 5.00
C ARG A 46 -8.62 14.87 4.04
N THR A 47 -7.83 13.87 3.64
CA THR A 47 -8.24 12.86 2.65
C THR A 47 -8.68 11.53 3.29
N ASN A 48 -8.59 11.42 4.61
CA ASN A 48 -8.73 10.16 5.35
C ASN A 48 -7.89 9.02 4.74
N GLN A 49 -6.74 9.36 4.16
CA GLN A 49 -5.84 8.40 3.54
C GLN A 49 -4.75 7.98 4.51
N LEU A 50 -4.29 6.74 4.39
CA LEU A 50 -3.17 6.22 5.15
C LEU A 50 -1.90 6.20 4.31
N PRO A 51 -0.71 6.17 4.94
CA PRO A 51 0.54 5.94 4.23
C PRO A 51 0.47 4.64 3.43
N VAL A 52 1.09 4.64 2.25
CA VAL A 52 1.15 3.51 1.31
C VAL A 52 1.69 2.26 1.97
N GLU A 53 2.65 2.42 2.87
CA GLU A 53 3.24 1.32 3.62
C GLU A 53 2.21 0.57 4.47
N GLU A 54 1.33 1.30 5.15
CA GLU A 54 0.29 0.72 5.99
C GLU A 54 -0.77 0.01 5.16
N GLU A 55 -1.15 0.60 4.02
CA GLU A 55 -2.08 -0.01 3.06
C GLU A 55 -1.52 -1.31 2.46
N ILE A 56 -0.23 -1.33 2.09
CA ILE A 56 0.48 -2.54 1.64
C ILE A 56 0.48 -3.60 2.76
N GLY A 57 0.76 -3.20 4.00
CA GLY A 57 0.73 -4.09 5.17
C GLY A 57 -0.63 -4.73 5.37
N LYS A 58 -1.72 -3.93 5.36
CA LYS A 58 -3.10 -4.42 5.49
C LYS A 58 -3.45 -5.42 4.39
N ARG A 59 -3.07 -5.14 3.13
CA ARG A 59 -3.30 -6.06 2.01
C ARG A 59 -2.55 -7.38 2.17
N ARG A 60 -1.29 -7.33 2.61
CA ARG A 60 -0.50 -8.54 2.91
C ARG A 60 -1.13 -9.38 4.02
N TRP A 61 -1.52 -8.77 5.13
CA TRP A 61 -2.19 -9.48 6.21
C TRP A 61 -3.52 -10.08 5.79
N LYS A 62 -4.32 -9.35 5.01
CA LYS A 62 -5.58 -9.86 4.44
C LYS A 62 -5.32 -11.06 3.53
N TRP A 63 -4.26 -11.02 2.72
CA TRP A 63 -3.86 -12.12 1.86
C TRP A 63 -3.39 -13.35 2.63
N ILE A 64 -2.51 -13.18 3.64
CA ILE A 64 -2.09 -14.26 4.53
C ILE A 64 -3.31 -14.90 5.18
N GLY A 65 -4.23 -14.09 5.72
CA GLY A 65 -5.47 -14.59 6.31
C GLY A 65 -6.42 -15.27 5.32
N HIS A 66 -6.33 -14.97 4.02
CA HIS A 66 -7.06 -15.68 2.97
C HIS A 66 -6.40 -17.03 2.66
N THR A 67 -5.07 -17.04 2.49
CA THR A 67 -4.30 -18.27 2.21
C THR A 67 -4.37 -19.27 3.36
N LEU A 68 -4.31 -18.80 4.61
CA LEU A 68 -4.46 -19.67 5.80
C LEU A 68 -5.86 -20.27 5.95
N ARG A 69 -6.90 -19.61 5.39
CA ARG A 69 -8.27 -20.14 5.37
C ARG A 69 -8.52 -21.12 4.22
N LYS A 70 -7.60 -21.27 3.27
CA LYS A 70 -7.67 -22.31 2.23
C LYS A 70 -7.20 -23.66 2.79
N SER A 71 -7.83 -24.74 2.37
CA SER A 71 -7.53 -26.12 2.82
C SER A 71 -6.08 -26.52 2.55
N SER A 72 -5.52 -27.38 3.41
CA SER A 72 -4.11 -27.80 3.44
C SER A 72 -3.58 -28.45 2.16
N ASN A 73 -4.47 -28.83 1.24
CA ASN A 73 -4.13 -29.48 -0.03
C ASN A 73 -3.91 -28.45 -1.16
N CYS A 74 -4.05 -27.15 -0.89
CA CYS A 74 -3.81 -26.13 -1.90
C CYS A 74 -2.32 -25.76 -1.94
N ILE A 75 -1.71 -25.88 -3.13
CA ILE A 75 -0.29 -25.59 -3.43
C ILE A 75 0.18 -24.25 -2.84
N THR A 76 -0.72 -23.27 -2.72
CA THR A 76 -0.43 -21.94 -2.16
C THR A 76 -0.14 -21.94 -0.66
N SER A 77 -0.67 -22.89 0.12
CA SER A 77 -0.44 -22.99 1.57
C SER A 77 0.92 -23.61 1.91
N GLN A 78 1.47 -24.43 1.01
CA GLN A 78 2.78 -25.09 1.18
C GLN A 78 3.96 -24.14 0.92
N VAL A 79 3.79 -23.08 0.13
CA VAL A 79 4.84 -22.08 -0.16
C VAL A 79 5.07 -21.11 1.01
N LEU A 80 4.15 -21.06 1.97
CA LEU A 80 4.23 -20.23 3.18
C LEU A 80 4.85 -20.97 4.39
N THR A 81 5.15 -22.26 4.27
CA THR A 81 5.87 -23.06 5.29
C THR A 81 7.37 -23.01 5.00
#